data_AF-A0A9W7BDI7-F1
#
_entry.id   AF-A0A9W7BDI7-F1
#
_cell.length_a   1.000
_cell.length_b   1.000
_cell.length_c   1.000
_cell.angle_alpha   90.00
_cell.angle_beta   90.00
_cell.angle_gamma   90.00
#
_symmetry.space_group_name_H-M   'P 1'
#
loop_
_entity.id
_entity.type
_entity.pdbx_description
1 polymer ?
#
loop_
_entity_poly.entity_id
_entity_poly.type
_entity_poly.pdbx_seq_one_letter_code
_entity_poly.pdbx_strand_id
1 'polypeptide(L)'
;MFHKNPANNLAHYLTSPLGLLGFFGCLKRFAKSSRPGCVLAVLYLFFLFSDFTVPNELFWQTAIIIVSVLVLSCKLQLGVKGFAVLLALGYGLQDLAHYTHNEPTFQGATWGKDSTPLNEAVGLFFQHVFYLTPLVCAVQTEAVQNFTYVIPLVLFTFGCYAIDSHSSGLPHTFVKVRALFGKFEENEEKEDMATVRGWAMDQKPPKQKTSHWWVSDLGKDANAAFHRLEVCKGVKDTFAQKFDPELYNVDVVGGMNELYISGPNRAGTSDQVFFSEHIDGPYINFPFASIYRCIVGLDMNTEISTIFPNLMAKKTAQVGDVLAFDFNREPHLITANRDTPNKDFRVVLKLHYCVYPKSLSFFGHLLHCLTTRYNELFRALFLFTLTPSDGFSKFVGEYAVNGGTVLYNGIDKYLGTVNILYEINAFVVSMALDSWVALFALTHFVHYCRYISTYYVRKNANYAIFKRDVLFFKSCALMQFAFLIVKPLFLKWKAGELGAGDVNWVGFGMIVVGYYISIAATAALGIDGTYFGIELGVVKADYQFVKSFPYNVLPHPMILSQVFALMGMHTFAEVGGAYPWLVPVHCLFYFTHMTQEIYDYHDGTPWFKKEKAVE
;
A
#
# COMPACT_ATOMS: atom_id res chain seq x y z
N MET A 1 38.51 -6.02 -15.42
CA MET A 1 37.08 -5.71 -15.60
C MET A 1 36.57 -4.67 -14.59
N PHE A 2 37.45 -3.91 -13.93
CA PHE A 2 37.06 -2.95 -12.91
C PHE A 2 37.35 -1.53 -13.39
N HIS A 3 36.38 -0.64 -13.20
CA HIS A 3 36.60 0.79 -13.40
C HIS A 3 37.43 1.35 -12.26
N LYS A 4 38.33 2.27 -12.59
CA LYS A 4 39.13 2.97 -11.59
C LYS A 4 38.27 3.99 -10.85
N ASN A 5 37.30 4.58 -11.55
CA ASN A 5 36.41 5.57 -10.99
C ASN A 5 35.23 4.92 -10.23
N PRO A 6 35.09 5.14 -8.90
CA PRO A 6 33.96 4.63 -8.12
C PRO A 6 32.59 5.12 -8.61
N ALA A 7 32.51 6.33 -9.16
CA ALA A 7 31.26 6.85 -9.72
C ALA A 7 30.82 6.06 -10.96
N ASN A 8 31.77 5.62 -11.80
CA ASN A 8 31.47 4.77 -12.95
C ASN A 8 30.99 3.37 -12.50
N ASN A 9 31.64 2.81 -11.47
CA ASN A 9 31.19 1.56 -10.84
C ASN A 9 29.76 1.67 -10.29
N LEU A 10 29.41 2.76 -9.61
CA LEU A 10 28.06 3.00 -9.10
C LEU A 10 27.04 3.15 -10.25
N ALA A 11 27.40 3.88 -11.31
CA ALA A 11 26.55 3.99 -12.49
C ALA A 11 26.25 2.62 -13.11
N HIS A 12 27.24 1.73 -13.20
CA HIS A 12 27.05 0.36 -13.68
C HIS A 12 26.19 -0.50 -12.74
N TYR A 13 26.33 -0.32 -11.43
CA TYR A 13 25.49 -0.98 -10.43
C TYR A 13 24.02 -0.59 -10.55
N LEU A 14 23.70 0.64 -10.94
CA LEU A 14 22.32 1.10 -11.15
C LEU A 14 21.76 0.74 -12.54
N THR A 15 22.59 0.85 -13.57
CA THR A 15 22.16 0.68 -14.97
C THR A 15 22.06 -0.78 -15.39
N SER A 16 22.87 -1.69 -14.83
CA SER A 16 22.79 -3.12 -15.17
C SER A 16 21.44 -3.74 -14.75
N PRO A 17 20.94 -3.53 -13.50
CA PRO A 17 19.60 -3.96 -13.13
C PRO A 17 18.50 -3.31 -13.97
N LEU A 18 18.67 -2.05 -14.41
CA LEU A 18 17.73 -1.37 -15.30
C LEU A 18 17.62 -2.06 -16.66
N GLY A 19 18.75 -2.44 -17.24
CA GLY A 19 18.81 -3.22 -18.47
C GLY A 19 18.14 -4.58 -18.33
N LEU A 20 18.45 -5.30 -17.24
CA LEU A 20 17.82 -6.60 -16.92
C LEU A 20 16.30 -6.45 -16.72
N LEU A 21 15.84 -5.38 -16.08
CA LEU A 21 14.42 -5.07 -15.93
C LEU A 21 13.72 -4.88 -17.27
N GLY A 22 14.36 -4.15 -18.19
CA GLY A 22 13.89 -4.03 -19.57
C GLY A 22 13.83 -5.37 -20.30
N PHE A 23 14.87 -6.19 -20.18
CA PHE A 23 14.94 -7.53 -20.79
C PHE A 23 13.85 -8.48 -20.26
N PHE A 24 13.77 -8.68 -18.95
CA PHE A 24 12.79 -9.58 -18.35
C PHE A 24 11.35 -9.08 -18.54
N GLY A 25 11.14 -7.76 -18.53
CA GLY A 25 9.86 -7.15 -18.86
C GLY A 25 9.44 -7.42 -20.31
N CYS A 26 10.35 -7.29 -21.28
CA CYS A 26 10.09 -7.66 -22.67
C CYS A 26 9.80 -9.15 -22.81
N LEU A 27 10.63 -10.02 -22.23
CA LEU A 27 10.47 -11.47 -22.27
C LEU A 27 9.10 -11.89 -21.72
N LYS A 28 8.70 -11.34 -20.57
CA LYS A 28 7.37 -11.57 -19.98
C LYS A 28 6.25 -11.23 -20.96
N ARG A 29 6.34 -10.08 -21.63
CA ARG A 29 5.30 -9.61 -22.56
C ARG A 29 5.25 -10.45 -23.83
N PHE A 30 6.40 -10.82 -24.40
CA PHE A 30 6.46 -11.70 -25.58
C PHE A 30 5.94 -13.11 -25.27
N ALA A 31 6.35 -13.69 -24.14
CA ALA A 31 5.92 -15.02 -23.73
C ALA A 31 4.52 -15.06 -23.10
N LYS A 32 3.91 -13.90 -22.84
CA LYS A 32 2.66 -13.74 -22.06
C LYS A 32 2.71 -14.47 -20.71
N SER A 33 3.90 -14.63 -20.14
CA SER A 33 4.16 -15.38 -18.90
C SER A 33 5.49 -14.96 -18.29
N SER A 34 5.59 -14.91 -16.95
CA SER A 34 6.86 -14.69 -16.24
C SER A 34 7.71 -15.95 -16.15
N ARG A 35 7.16 -17.15 -16.43
CA ARG A 35 7.84 -18.43 -16.26
C ARG A 35 9.20 -18.51 -16.97
N PRO A 36 9.35 -18.09 -18.25
CA PRO A 36 10.66 -18.15 -18.91
C PRO A 36 11.72 -17.29 -18.21
N GLY A 37 11.34 -16.09 -17.76
CA GLY A 37 12.23 -15.22 -17.00
C GLY A 37 12.67 -15.83 -15.67
N CYS A 38 11.73 -16.42 -14.92
CA CYS A 38 12.05 -17.12 -13.68
C CYS A 38 12.97 -18.33 -13.90
N VAL A 39 12.73 -19.13 -14.93
CA VAL A 39 13.59 -20.29 -15.27
C VAL A 39 15.00 -19.83 -15.62
N LEU A 40 15.15 -18.80 -16.46
CA LEU A 40 16.46 -18.25 -16.80
C LEU A 40 17.20 -17.73 -15.57
N ALA A 41 16.51 -17.03 -14.67
CA ALA A 41 17.11 -16.54 -13.43
C ALA A 41 17.54 -17.68 -12.49
N VAL A 42 16.71 -18.71 -12.33
CA VAL A 42 17.06 -19.89 -11.50
C VAL A 42 18.26 -20.62 -12.08
N LEU A 43 18.30 -20.83 -13.41
CA LEU A 43 19.44 -21.46 -14.07
C LEU A 43 20.70 -20.60 -13.91
N TYR A 44 20.61 -19.29 -14.13
CA TYR A 44 21.73 -18.37 -13.94
C TYR A 44 22.28 -18.43 -12.52
N LEU A 45 21.41 -18.32 -11.50
CA LEU A 45 21.83 -18.39 -10.10
C LEU A 45 22.37 -19.79 -9.73
N PHE A 46 21.81 -20.86 -10.27
CA PHE A 46 22.35 -22.22 -10.07
C PHE A 46 23.77 -22.34 -10.62
N PHE A 47 24.02 -21.90 -11.86
CA PHE A 47 25.36 -21.92 -12.44
C PHE A 47 26.33 -21.02 -11.66
N LEU A 48 25.89 -19.84 -11.26
CA LEU A 48 26.70 -18.93 -10.46
C LEU A 48 27.05 -19.51 -9.07
N PHE A 49 26.11 -20.20 -8.43
CA PHE A 49 26.34 -20.90 -7.16
C PHE A 49 27.30 -22.09 -7.32
N SER A 50 27.20 -22.82 -8.44
CA SER A 50 28.08 -23.95 -8.74
C SER A 50 29.51 -23.54 -9.10
N ASP A 51 29.70 -22.26 -9.45
CA ASP A 51 31.00 -21.69 -9.72
C ASP A 51 31.68 -21.29 -8.41
N PHE A 52 32.56 -22.17 -7.91
CA PHE A 52 33.33 -21.95 -6.69
C PHE A 52 34.26 -20.73 -6.73
N THR A 53 34.40 -20.05 -7.88
CA THR A 53 35.17 -18.79 -7.98
C THR A 53 34.38 -17.57 -7.51
N VAL A 54 33.05 -17.65 -7.40
CA VAL A 54 32.21 -16.56 -6.93
C VAL A 54 32.03 -16.67 -5.41
N PRO A 55 32.51 -15.69 -4.62
CA PRO A 55 32.27 -15.64 -3.19
C PRO A 55 30.77 -15.70 -2.86
N ASN A 56 30.43 -16.46 -1.80
CA ASN A 56 29.04 -16.60 -1.32
C ASN A 56 28.34 -15.24 -1.10
N GLU A 57 29.09 -14.24 -0.64
CA GLU A 57 28.60 -12.89 -0.44
C GLU A 57 28.06 -12.25 -1.74
N LEU A 58 28.87 -12.30 -2.80
CA LEU A 58 28.51 -11.76 -4.12
C LEU A 58 27.39 -12.56 -4.79
N PHE A 59 27.35 -13.87 -4.53
CA PHE A 59 26.23 -14.71 -4.95
C PHE A 59 24.91 -14.20 -4.36
N TRP A 60 24.85 -13.95 -3.03
CA TRP A 60 23.62 -13.48 -2.39
C TRP A 60 23.20 -12.08 -2.85
N GLN A 61 24.16 -11.16 -3.00
CA GLN A 61 23.87 -9.82 -3.55
C GLN A 61 23.32 -9.91 -4.98
N THR A 62 23.92 -10.75 -5.81
CA THR A 62 23.43 -11.00 -7.18
C THR A 62 22.03 -11.60 -7.16
N ALA A 63 21.79 -12.61 -6.32
CA ALA A 63 20.48 -13.23 -6.18
C ALA A 63 19.40 -12.22 -5.77
N ILE A 64 19.71 -11.34 -4.82
CA ILE A 64 18.81 -10.26 -4.40
C ILE A 64 18.48 -9.34 -5.58
N ILE A 65 19.47 -8.87 -6.33
CA ILE A 65 19.26 -7.99 -7.49
C ILE A 65 18.39 -8.67 -8.55
N ILE A 66 18.69 -9.92 -8.90
CA ILE A 66 17.95 -10.66 -9.92
C ILE A 66 16.50 -10.90 -9.51
N VAL A 67 16.26 -11.33 -8.27
CA VAL A 67 14.90 -11.50 -7.74
C VAL A 67 14.15 -10.17 -7.72
N SER A 68 14.83 -9.08 -7.32
CA SER A 68 14.24 -7.74 -7.33
C SER A 68 13.80 -7.31 -8.71
N VAL A 69 14.67 -7.50 -9.71
CA VAL A 69 14.38 -7.21 -11.10
C VAL A 69 13.18 -8.02 -11.60
N LEU A 70 13.11 -9.32 -11.28
CA LEU A 70 11.97 -10.15 -11.67
C LEU A 70 10.66 -9.64 -11.05
N VAL A 71 10.63 -9.38 -9.74
CA VAL A 71 9.45 -8.86 -9.04
C VAL A 71 9.00 -7.52 -9.64
N LEU A 72 9.93 -6.60 -9.91
CA LEU A 72 9.63 -5.31 -10.53
C LEU A 72 9.13 -5.49 -11.98
N SER A 73 9.72 -6.37 -12.77
CA SER A 73 9.24 -6.68 -14.14
C SER A 73 7.82 -7.26 -14.14
N CYS A 74 7.48 -7.97 -13.06
CA CYS A 74 6.16 -8.53 -12.83
C CYS A 74 5.13 -7.43 -12.47
N LYS A 75 5.49 -6.46 -11.62
CA LYS A 75 4.57 -5.41 -11.17
C LYS A 75 4.43 -4.26 -12.18
N LEU A 76 5.53 -3.81 -12.80
CA LEU A 76 5.49 -2.66 -13.69
C LEU A 76 4.56 -2.93 -14.88
N GLN A 77 3.55 -2.08 -15.04
CA GLN A 77 2.54 -2.19 -16.09
C GLN A 77 3.00 -1.53 -17.40
N LEU A 78 4.29 -1.67 -17.74
CA LEU A 78 4.81 -1.16 -19.00
C LEU A 78 4.46 -2.11 -20.15
N GLY A 79 4.15 -1.54 -21.31
CA GLY A 79 4.08 -2.30 -22.57
C GLY A 79 5.48 -2.68 -23.06
N VAL A 80 5.56 -3.46 -24.15
CA VAL A 80 6.84 -3.88 -24.77
C VAL A 80 7.74 -2.68 -25.07
N LYS A 81 7.18 -1.59 -25.60
CA LYS A 81 7.93 -0.35 -25.88
C LYS A 81 8.55 0.26 -24.63
N GLY A 82 7.80 0.30 -23.52
CA GLY A 82 8.29 0.84 -22.26
C GLY A 82 9.47 0.03 -21.71
N PHE A 83 9.36 -1.30 -21.73
CA PHE A 83 10.46 -2.17 -21.33
C PHE A 83 11.65 -2.12 -22.29
N ALA A 84 11.41 -1.98 -23.60
CA ALA A 84 12.48 -1.80 -24.58
C ALA A 84 13.24 -0.49 -24.36
N VAL A 85 12.56 0.59 -23.95
CA VAL A 85 13.20 1.85 -23.54
C VAL A 85 14.06 1.63 -22.29
N LEU A 86 13.58 0.91 -21.27
CA LEU A 86 14.40 0.60 -20.09
C LEU A 86 15.66 -0.21 -20.45
N LEU A 87 15.53 -1.17 -21.38
CA LEU A 87 16.67 -1.94 -21.89
C LEU A 87 17.68 -1.03 -22.60
N ALA A 88 17.20 -0.16 -23.50
CA ALA A 88 18.03 0.79 -24.23
C ALA A 88 18.70 1.81 -23.30
N LEU A 89 17.98 2.30 -22.28
CA LEU A 89 18.54 3.19 -21.26
C LEU A 89 19.58 2.47 -20.39
N GLY A 90 19.33 1.22 -19.98
CA GLY A 90 20.29 0.44 -19.23
C GLY A 90 21.63 0.32 -19.93
N TYR A 91 21.62 0.07 -21.24
CA TYR A 91 22.85 0.03 -22.05
C TYR A 91 23.43 1.42 -22.33
N GLY A 92 22.61 2.36 -22.82
CA GLY A 92 23.10 3.69 -23.21
C GLY A 92 23.63 4.53 -22.06
N LEU A 93 23.10 4.35 -20.84
CA LEU A 93 23.61 5.03 -19.65
C LEU A 93 24.96 4.45 -19.17
N GLN A 94 25.29 3.20 -19.50
CA GLN A 94 26.63 2.65 -19.25
C GLN A 94 27.66 3.30 -20.17
N ASP A 95 27.35 3.41 -21.47
CA ASP A 95 28.20 4.12 -22.43
C ASP A 95 28.37 5.59 -22.05
N LEU A 96 27.29 6.24 -21.59
CA LEU A 96 27.38 7.60 -21.08
C LEU A 96 28.30 7.69 -19.86
N ALA A 97 28.24 6.74 -18.92
CA ALA A 97 29.09 6.71 -17.74
C ALA A 97 30.58 6.57 -18.11
N HIS A 98 30.90 5.72 -19.09
CA HIS A 98 32.25 5.61 -19.64
C HIS A 98 32.73 6.94 -20.25
N TYR A 99 31.89 7.59 -21.05
CA TYR A 99 32.19 8.89 -21.65
C TYR A 99 32.42 9.98 -20.59
N THR A 100 31.53 10.09 -19.60
CA THR A 100 31.63 11.12 -18.55
C THR A 100 32.83 10.94 -17.64
N HIS A 101 33.31 9.70 -17.45
CA HIS A 101 34.43 9.38 -16.58
C HIS A 101 35.74 9.13 -17.34
N ASN A 102 35.73 9.29 -18.67
CA ASN A 102 36.88 9.08 -19.55
C ASN A 102 37.55 7.71 -19.36
N GLU A 103 36.74 6.66 -19.28
CA GLU A 103 37.21 5.27 -19.16
C GLU A 103 36.72 4.45 -20.37
N PRO A 104 37.56 3.54 -20.91
CA PRO A 104 37.16 2.73 -22.05
C PRO A 104 36.06 1.73 -21.68
N THR A 105 35.17 1.45 -22.63
CA THR A 105 34.20 0.36 -22.51
C THR A 105 34.91 -0.99 -22.57
N PHE A 106 34.29 -2.04 -22.02
CA PHE A 106 34.88 -3.38 -22.10
C PHE A 106 35.05 -3.84 -23.54
N GLN A 107 34.06 -3.55 -24.41
CA GLN A 107 34.15 -3.77 -25.85
C GLN A 107 35.33 -3.01 -26.47
N GLY A 108 35.48 -1.70 -26.21
CA GLY A 108 36.56 -0.89 -26.77
C GLY A 108 37.96 -1.34 -26.31
N ALA A 109 38.06 -1.93 -25.12
CA ALA A 109 39.33 -2.42 -24.58
C ALA A 109 39.71 -3.84 -25.05
N THR A 110 38.74 -4.66 -25.45
CA THR A 110 38.92 -6.11 -25.71
C THR A 110 38.51 -6.51 -27.14
N TRP A 111 37.29 -6.99 -27.34
CA TRP A 111 36.82 -7.59 -28.60
C TRP A 111 36.41 -6.60 -29.68
N GLY A 112 36.38 -5.30 -29.38
CA GLY A 112 36.19 -4.23 -30.34
C GLY A 112 37.47 -3.85 -31.10
N LYS A 113 38.59 -4.53 -30.82
CA LYS A 113 39.84 -4.38 -31.59
C LYS A 113 39.81 -5.27 -32.82
N ASP A 114 40.23 -4.74 -33.96
CA ASP A 114 40.28 -5.44 -35.26
C ASP A 114 41.15 -6.73 -35.26
N SER A 115 41.92 -6.95 -34.20
CA SER A 115 42.82 -8.10 -34.03
C SER A 115 42.24 -9.27 -33.24
N THR A 116 41.06 -9.14 -32.64
CA THR A 116 40.47 -10.20 -31.81
C THR A 116 39.65 -11.17 -32.66
N PRO A 117 39.97 -12.48 -32.70
CA PRO A 117 39.18 -13.47 -33.43
C PRO A 117 37.71 -13.54 -32.97
N LEU A 118 36.77 -13.75 -33.89
CA LEU A 118 35.32 -13.74 -33.60
C LEU A 118 34.93 -14.75 -32.51
N ASN A 119 35.51 -15.95 -32.50
CA ASN A 119 35.24 -16.97 -31.49
C ASN A 119 35.68 -16.53 -30.09
N GLU A 120 36.83 -15.86 -29.99
CA GLU A 120 37.33 -15.28 -28.74
C GLU A 120 36.47 -14.10 -28.29
N ALA A 121 36.09 -13.22 -29.23
CA ALA A 121 35.18 -12.10 -29.00
C ALA A 121 33.83 -12.57 -28.41
N VAL A 122 33.23 -13.61 -29.01
CA VAL A 122 31.98 -14.20 -28.54
C VAL A 122 32.15 -14.82 -27.15
N GLY A 123 33.25 -15.55 -26.91
CA GLY A 123 33.55 -16.13 -25.60
C GLY A 123 33.67 -15.07 -24.50
N LEU A 124 34.43 -14.01 -24.76
CA LEU A 124 34.59 -12.88 -23.83
C LEU A 124 33.28 -12.13 -23.59
N PHE A 125 32.44 -11.98 -24.61
CA PHE A 125 31.11 -11.39 -24.47
C PHE A 125 30.22 -12.21 -23.51
N PHE A 126 30.16 -13.53 -23.69
CA PHE A 126 29.37 -14.38 -22.79
C PHE A 126 29.90 -14.38 -21.36
N GLN A 127 31.23 -14.42 -21.17
CA GLN A 127 31.83 -14.27 -19.85
C GLN A 127 31.48 -12.93 -19.22
N HIS A 128 31.54 -11.85 -19.99
CA HIS A 128 31.16 -10.52 -19.52
C HIS A 128 29.71 -10.49 -19.05
N VAL A 129 28.77 -10.95 -19.89
CA VAL A 129 27.34 -10.98 -19.54
C VAL A 129 27.09 -11.85 -18.31
N PHE A 130 27.76 -13.00 -18.21
CA PHE A 130 27.59 -13.92 -17.09
C PHE A 130 28.11 -13.34 -15.76
N TYR A 131 29.27 -12.68 -15.76
CA TYR A 131 29.85 -12.13 -14.53
C TYR A 131 29.51 -10.65 -14.29
N LEU A 132 28.75 -9.98 -15.15
CA LEU A 132 28.50 -8.54 -15.03
C LEU A 132 27.89 -8.16 -13.68
N THR A 133 26.78 -8.81 -13.29
CA THR A 133 26.09 -8.51 -12.01
C THR A 133 26.96 -8.74 -10.77
N PRO A 134 27.59 -9.91 -10.57
CA PRO A 134 28.45 -10.12 -9.42
C PRO A 134 29.67 -9.18 -9.42
N LEU A 135 30.23 -8.85 -10.59
CA LEU A 135 31.34 -7.91 -10.68
C LEU A 135 30.94 -6.49 -10.30
N VAL A 136 29.77 -5.99 -10.75
CA VAL A 136 29.32 -4.65 -10.35
C VAL A 136 29.02 -4.58 -8.87
N CYS A 137 28.61 -5.67 -8.21
CA CYS A 137 28.48 -5.77 -6.75
C CYS A 137 29.82 -5.75 -6.03
N ALA A 138 30.83 -6.46 -6.55
CA ALA A 138 32.14 -6.62 -5.93
C ALA A 138 32.92 -5.30 -5.79
N VAL A 139 32.68 -4.34 -6.67
CA VAL A 139 33.42 -3.06 -6.70
C VAL A 139 32.72 -1.91 -5.98
N GLN A 140 31.59 -2.18 -5.33
CA GLN A 140 30.87 -1.14 -4.63
C GLN A 140 31.47 -0.85 -3.26
N THR A 141 31.10 0.31 -2.70
CA THR A 141 31.38 0.64 -1.31
C THR A 141 30.59 -0.26 -0.37
N GLU A 142 31.08 -0.40 0.85
CA GLU A 142 30.39 -1.14 1.92
C GLU A 142 28.95 -0.65 2.13
N ALA A 143 28.72 0.66 2.06
CA ALA A 143 27.38 1.24 2.17
C ALA A 143 26.41 0.74 1.09
N VAL A 144 26.85 0.61 -0.16
CA VAL A 144 26.02 0.11 -1.27
C VAL A 144 25.82 -1.42 -1.17
N GLN A 145 26.83 -2.14 -0.70
CA GLN A 145 26.71 -3.57 -0.41
C GLN A 145 25.70 -3.82 0.72
N ASN A 146 25.80 -3.07 1.83
CA ASN A 146 24.84 -3.09 2.93
C ASN A 146 23.44 -2.73 2.45
N PHE A 147 23.29 -1.70 1.62
CA PHE A 147 22.00 -1.35 1.03
C PHE A 147 21.41 -2.50 0.21
N THR A 148 22.24 -3.24 -0.54
CA THR A 148 21.79 -4.42 -1.31
C THR A 148 21.08 -5.44 -0.41
N TYR A 149 21.60 -5.68 0.79
CA TYR A 149 20.98 -6.60 1.76
C TYR A 149 19.65 -6.11 2.34
N VAL A 150 19.37 -4.80 2.26
CA VAL A 150 18.10 -4.21 2.71
C VAL A 150 17.02 -4.25 1.63
N ILE A 151 17.38 -4.43 0.35
CA ILE A 151 16.43 -4.47 -0.78
C ILE A 151 15.27 -5.45 -0.57
N PRO A 152 15.44 -6.68 -0.03
CA PRO A 152 14.31 -7.58 0.22
C PRO A 152 13.26 -6.98 1.16
N LEU A 153 13.67 -6.22 2.19
CA LEU A 153 12.76 -5.55 3.11
C LEU A 153 12.03 -4.37 2.43
N VAL A 154 12.75 -3.63 1.59
CA VAL A 154 12.17 -2.55 0.77
C VAL A 154 11.13 -3.12 -0.20
N LEU A 155 11.43 -4.23 -0.86
CA LEU A 155 10.51 -4.92 -1.78
C LEU A 155 9.29 -5.50 -1.06
N PHE A 156 9.49 -6.04 0.14
CA PHE A 156 8.38 -6.50 0.97
C PHE A 156 7.42 -5.34 1.26
N THR A 157 7.96 -4.19 1.68
CA THR A 157 7.18 -2.99 1.99
C THR A 157 6.50 -2.41 0.76
N PHE A 158 7.21 -2.35 -0.37
CA PHE A 158 6.64 -2.03 -1.68
C PHE A 158 5.46 -2.95 -2.00
N GLY A 159 5.61 -4.26 -1.77
CA GLY A 159 4.57 -5.26 -1.95
C GLY A 159 3.31 -5.00 -1.10
N CYS A 160 3.48 -4.52 0.14
CA CYS A 160 2.35 -4.17 1.01
C CYS A 160 1.51 -3.00 0.47
N TYR A 161 2.12 -2.07 -0.28
CA TYR A 161 1.42 -1.01 -1.00
C TYR A 161 0.94 -1.46 -2.40
N ALA A 162 1.66 -2.37 -3.06
CA ALA A 162 1.50 -2.79 -4.45
C ALA A 162 0.46 -3.91 -4.68
N ILE A 163 -0.65 -3.87 -3.94
CA ILE A 163 -1.64 -4.96 -3.90
C ILE A 163 -2.71 -4.92 -5.00
N ASP A 164 -2.86 -3.81 -5.72
CA ASP A 164 -3.92 -3.67 -6.74
C ASP A 164 -3.41 -3.01 -8.04
N SER A 165 -4.29 -2.94 -9.05
CA SER A 165 -3.92 -2.42 -10.37
C SER A 165 -3.75 -0.91 -10.39
N HIS A 166 -4.32 -0.20 -9.42
CA HIS A 166 -4.28 1.26 -9.32
C HIS A 166 -3.16 1.74 -8.40
N SER A 167 -2.62 0.88 -7.54
CA SER A 167 -1.55 1.23 -6.62
C SER A 167 -0.17 1.16 -7.29
N SER A 168 0.59 2.23 -7.16
CA SER A 168 1.98 2.30 -7.64
C SER A 168 2.95 1.47 -6.80
N GLY A 169 2.54 1.05 -5.60
CA GLY A 169 3.41 0.41 -4.61
C GLY A 169 4.19 1.38 -3.72
N LEU A 170 3.91 2.68 -3.82
CA LEU A 170 4.61 3.72 -3.07
C LEU A 170 3.70 4.43 -2.06
N PRO A 171 4.19 4.75 -0.85
CA PRO A 171 3.41 5.43 0.19
C PRO A 171 3.04 6.87 -0.20
N HIS A 172 3.74 7.45 -1.17
CA HIS A 172 3.57 8.81 -1.65
C HIS A 172 2.33 8.99 -2.53
N THR A 173 1.69 7.88 -2.95
CA THR A 173 0.63 7.92 -3.96
C THR A 173 -0.77 7.83 -3.36
N PHE A 174 -1.72 8.33 -4.13
CA PHE A 174 -3.14 8.22 -3.86
C PHE A 174 -3.58 6.77 -3.67
N VAL A 175 -4.49 6.54 -2.72
CA VAL A 175 -5.04 5.21 -2.40
C VAL A 175 -6.54 5.19 -2.66
N LYS A 176 -6.97 4.27 -3.53
CA LYS A 176 -8.39 4.00 -3.78
C LYS A 176 -9.00 3.14 -2.69
N VAL A 177 -10.31 3.30 -2.51
CA VAL A 177 -11.16 2.48 -1.64
C VAL A 177 -10.94 0.99 -1.91
N ARG A 178 -11.00 0.18 -0.85
CA ARG A 178 -10.78 -1.28 -0.91
C ARG A 178 -12.09 -2.08 -0.84
N ALA A 179 -13.19 -1.44 -0.47
CA ALA A 179 -14.54 -1.96 -0.66
C ALA A 179 -14.99 -1.80 -2.12
N LEU A 180 -15.57 -2.85 -2.70
CA LEU A 180 -16.13 -2.92 -4.04
C LEU A 180 -17.61 -3.27 -3.91
N PHE A 181 -18.40 -2.73 -4.83
CA PHE A 181 -19.84 -2.93 -4.86
C PHE A 181 -20.25 -3.39 -6.25
N GLY A 182 -21.03 -4.47 -6.31
CA GLY A 182 -21.56 -5.01 -7.54
C GLY A 182 -22.94 -5.62 -7.33
N LYS A 183 -23.43 -6.31 -8.35
CA LYS A 183 -24.76 -6.91 -8.32
C LYS A 183 -24.83 -8.15 -9.20
N PHE A 184 -25.63 -9.10 -8.76
CA PHE A 184 -26.07 -10.26 -9.55
C PHE A 184 -27.35 -9.88 -10.28
N GLU A 185 -27.28 -9.83 -11.61
CA GLU A 185 -28.35 -9.33 -12.47
C GLU A 185 -28.84 -10.37 -13.47
N GLU A 186 -28.00 -11.36 -13.79
CA GLU A 186 -28.32 -12.38 -14.77
C GLU A 186 -29.44 -13.31 -14.26
N ASN A 187 -30.26 -13.83 -15.17
CA ASN A 187 -31.36 -14.72 -14.80
C ASN A 187 -30.85 -16.01 -14.15
N GLU A 188 -29.74 -16.55 -14.66
CA GLU A 188 -29.05 -17.72 -14.12
C GLU A 188 -28.58 -17.49 -12.69
N GLU A 189 -28.02 -16.30 -12.40
CA GLU A 189 -27.60 -15.93 -11.04
C GLU A 189 -28.81 -15.85 -10.09
N LYS A 190 -29.95 -15.32 -10.56
CA LYS A 190 -31.19 -15.25 -9.77
C LYS A 190 -31.76 -16.63 -9.48
N GLU A 191 -31.74 -17.55 -10.44
CA GLU A 191 -32.18 -18.93 -10.28
C GLU A 191 -31.29 -19.70 -9.29
N ASP A 192 -29.97 -19.52 -9.38
CA ASP A 192 -29.02 -20.13 -8.46
C ASP A 192 -29.18 -19.58 -7.03
N MET A 193 -29.36 -18.26 -6.89
CA MET A 193 -29.67 -17.64 -5.60
C MET A 193 -30.96 -18.20 -4.98
N ALA A 194 -32.01 -18.36 -5.79
CA ALA A 194 -33.28 -18.94 -5.35
C ALA A 194 -33.11 -20.41 -4.93
N THR A 195 -32.30 -21.18 -5.65
CA THR A 195 -32.01 -22.60 -5.34
C THR A 195 -31.30 -22.73 -3.99
N VAL A 196 -30.23 -21.95 -3.77
CA VAL A 196 -29.49 -21.97 -2.50
C VAL A 196 -30.37 -21.52 -1.34
N ARG A 197 -31.15 -20.44 -1.54
CA ARG A 197 -32.08 -19.92 -0.54
C ARG A 197 -33.17 -20.95 -0.20
N GLY A 198 -33.75 -21.61 -1.19
CA GLY A 198 -34.78 -22.62 -1.03
C GLY A 198 -34.30 -23.76 -0.13
N TRP A 199 -33.14 -24.34 -0.46
CA TRP A 199 -32.52 -25.39 0.35
C TRP A 199 -32.29 -24.94 1.81
N ALA A 200 -31.86 -23.70 2.01
CA ALA A 200 -31.59 -23.16 3.33
C ALA A 200 -32.87 -23.04 4.19
N MET A 201 -33.98 -22.63 3.58
CA MET A 201 -35.28 -22.55 4.26
C MET A 201 -35.84 -23.95 4.57
N ASP A 202 -35.57 -24.93 3.73
CA ASP A 202 -35.97 -26.33 3.95
C ASP A 202 -35.31 -26.95 5.19
N GLN A 203 -34.15 -26.43 5.60
CA GLN A 203 -33.48 -26.82 6.85
C GLN A 203 -34.17 -26.28 8.12
N LYS A 204 -35.21 -25.45 7.97
CA LYS A 204 -36.00 -24.86 9.07
C LYS A 204 -35.13 -24.16 10.13
N PRO A 205 -34.36 -23.11 9.75
CA PRO A 205 -33.50 -22.39 10.69
C PRO A 205 -34.29 -21.81 11.88
N PRO A 206 -33.68 -21.76 13.08
CA PRO A 206 -34.31 -21.15 14.25
C PRO A 206 -34.46 -19.62 14.09
N LYS A 207 -35.59 -19.05 14.50
CA LYS A 207 -35.84 -17.60 14.43
C LYS A 207 -35.09 -16.77 15.47
N GLN A 208 -34.58 -17.41 16.52
CA GLN A 208 -33.94 -16.76 17.67
C GLN A 208 -32.40 -16.85 17.64
N LYS A 209 -31.82 -17.55 16.66
CA LYS A 209 -30.37 -17.77 16.54
C LYS A 209 -29.91 -17.55 15.10
N THR A 210 -28.59 -17.52 14.93
CA THR A 210 -27.96 -17.56 13.61
C THR A 210 -27.63 -19.00 13.24
N SER A 211 -27.69 -19.29 11.95
CA SER A 211 -27.30 -20.58 11.37
C SER A 211 -26.20 -20.36 10.34
N HIS A 212 -25.21 -21.23 10.38
CA HIS A 212 -24.02 -21.18 9.53
C HIS A 212 -23.83 -22.57 8.94
N TRP A 213 -23.86 -22.66 7.62
CA TRP A 213 -23.57 -23.90 6.90
C TRP A 213 -22.37 -23.68 5.99
N TRP A 214 -21.44 -24.63 6.03
CA TRP A 214 -20.36 -24.67 5.06
C TRP A 214 -20.87 -25.15 3.71
N VAL A 215 -20.15 -24.82 2.65
CA VAL A 215 -20.47 -25.31 1.29
C VAL A 215 -20.54 -26.85 1.25
N SER A 216 -19.75 -27.54 2.07
CA SER A 216 -19.76 -28.99 2.22
C SER A 216 -21.05 -29.56 2.84
N ASP A 217 -21.84 -28.72 3.52
CA ASP A 217 -23.07 -29.14 4.19
C ASP A 217 -24.30 -29.07 3.25
N LEU A 218 -24.15 -28.43 2.08
CA LEU A 218 -25.25 -28.21 1.13
C LEU A 218 -25.63 -29.50 0.39
N GLY A 219 -26.92 -29.65 0.09
CA GLY A 219 -27.40 -30.68 -0.84
C GLY A 219 -26.85 -30.49 -2.25
N LYS A 220 -26.84 -31.56 -3.06
CA LYS A 220 -26.20 -31.59 -4.39
C LYS A 220 -26.56 -30.40 -5.29
N ASP A 221 -27.84 -30.08 -5.42
CA ASP A 221 -28.31 -29.01 -6.31
C ASP A 221 -27.96 -27.62 -5.77
N ALA A 222 -28.13 -27.41 -4.46
CA ALA A 222 -27.75 -26.17 -3.79
C ALA A 222 -26.23 -25.95 -3.83
N ASN A 223 -25.43 -27.00 -3.65
CA ASN A 223 -23.98 -26.94 -3.76
C ASN A 223 -23.54 -26.58 -5.19
N ALA A 224 -24.15 -27.19 -6.21
CA ALA A 224 -23.88 -26.85 -7.61
C ALA A 224 -24.25 -25.40 -7.96
N ALA A 225 -25.40 -24.91 -7.46
CA ALA A 225 -25.81 -23.51 -7.61
C ALA A 225 -24.84 -22.56 -6.88
N PHE A 226 -24.41 -22.92 -5.66
CA PHE A 226 -23.43 -22.15 -4.91
C PHE A 226 -22.11 -21.99 -5.70
N HIS A 227 -21.58 -23.09 -6.25
CA HIS A 227 -20.34 -23.04 -7.04
C HIS A 227 -20.48 -22.21 -8.33
N ARG A 228 -21.65 -22.20 -8.97
CA ARG A 228 -21.90 -21.30 -10.12
C ARG A 228 -21.86 -19.83 -9.70
N LEU A 229 -22.43 -19.49 -8.55
CA LEU A 229 -22.39 -18.13 -8.00
C LEU A 229 -20.97 -17.68 -7.59
N GLU A 230 -20.08 -18.60 -7.22
CA GLU A 230 -18.68 -18.27 -6.91
C GLU A 230 -17.88 -17.73 -8.12
N VAL A 231 -18.27 -18.11 -9.34
CA VAL A 231 -17.51 -17.80 -10.56
C VAL A 231 -18.34 -17.07 -11.63
N CYS A 232 -19.50 -16.54 -11.22
CA CYS A 232 -20.45 -15.88 -12.11
C CYS A 232 -19.93 -14.52 -12.62
N LYS A 233 -20.68 -13.95 -13.55
CA LYS A 233 -20.33 -12.67 -14.19
C LYS A 233 -20.35 -11.53 -13.17
N GLY A 234 -21.33 -11.47 -12.28
CA GLY A 234 -21.42 -10.43 -11.25
C GLY A 234 -20.20 -10.35 -10.34
N VAL A 235 -19.61 -11.50 -9.97
CA VAL A 235 -18.34 -11.54 -9.20
C VAL A 235 -17.19 -10.99 -10.04
N LYS A 236 -17.03 -11.48 -11.27
CA LYS A 236 -15.94 -11.06 -12.17
C LYS A 236 -15.98 -9.57 -12.43
N ASP A 237 -17.16 -9.03 -12.73
CA ASP A 237 -17.37 -7.60 -12.99
C ASP A 237 -17.07 -6.77 -11.74
N THR A 238 -17.42 -7.27 -10.54
CA THR A 238 -17.12 -6.59 -9.27
C THR A 238 -15.60 -6.43 -9.07
N PHE A 239 -14.83 -7.50 -9.25
CA PHE A 239 -13.37 -7.44 -9.08
C PHE A 239 -12.68 -6.66 -10.21
N ALA A 240 -13.19 -6.72 -11.44
CA ALA A 240 -12.64 -6.01 -12.59
C ALA A 240 -12.63 -4.47 -12.41
N GLN A 241 -13.46 -3.92 -11.51
CA GLN A 241 -13.44 -2.50 -11.15
C GLN A 241 -12.08 -2.05 -10.57
N LYS A 242 -11.34 -2.96 -9.93
CA LYS A 242 -10.09 -2.66 -9.21
C LYS A 242 -8.89 -3.50 -9.65
N PHE A 243 -9.13 -4.69 -10.15
CA PHE A 243 -8.09 -5.64 -10.55
C PHE A 243 -8.21 -5.93 -12.04
N ASP A 244 -7.16 -5.57 -12.80
CA ASP A 244 -7.07 -5.86 -14.22
C ASP A 244 -7.13 -7.39 -14.45
N PRO A 245 -8.16 -7.92 -15.13
CA PRO A 245 -8.33 -9.36 -15.36
C PRO A 245 -7.20 -9.99 -16.17
N GLU A 246 -6.43 -9.20 -16.94
CA GLU A 246 -5.26 -9.72 -17.66
C GLU A 246 -4.09 -9.97 -16.70
N LEU A 247 -3.93 -9.13 -15.68
CA LEU A 247 -2.77 -9.09 -14.80
C LEU A 247 -2.98 -9.83 -13.48
N TYR A 248 -4.22 -9.85 -12.97
CA TYR A 248 -4.57 -10.42 -11.68
C TYR A 248 -5.38 -11.70 -11.83
N ASN A 249 -5.20 -12.60 -10.88
CA ASN A 249 -6.06 -13.75 -10.69
C ASN A 249 -7.01 -13.50 -9.52
N VAL A 250 -8.21 -14.08 -9.57
CA VAL A 250 -9.21 -14.04 -8.50
C VAL A 250 -9.61 -15.49 -8.22
N ASP A 251 -9.00 -16.08 -7.20
CA ASP A 251 -9.23 -17.49 -6.83
C ASP A 251 -10.24 -17.60 -5.70
N VAL A 252 -11.18 -18.53 -5.83
CA VAL A 252 -12.12 -18.85 -4.76
C VAL A 252 -11.38 -19.48 -3.57
N VAL A 253 -11.65 -18.98 -2.36
CA VAL A 253 -11.14 -19.53 -1.09
C VAL A 253 -12.25 -20.37 -0.45
N GLY A 254 -12.54 -21.52 -1.06
CA GLY A 254 -13.70 -22.35 -0.72
C GLY A 254 -13.75 -22.78 0.74
N GLY A 255 -12.60 -22.96 1.40
CA GLY A 255 -12.52 -23.30 2.83
C GLY A 255 -13.01 -22.22 3.80
N MET A 256 -13.40 -21.04 3.30
CA MET A 256 -13.99 -19.96 4.10
C MET A 256 -15.43 -19.63 3.69
N ASN A 257 -15.94 -20.24 2.61
CA ASN A 257 -17.25 -19.90 2.07
C ASN A 257 -18.37 -20.47 2.95
N GLU A 258 -19.34 -19.64 3.29
CA GLU A 258 -20.44 -20.02 4.16
C GLU A 258 -21.78 -19.43 3.72
N LEU A 259 -22.84 -20.19 3.97
CA LEU A 259 -24.22 -19.73 3.92
C LEU A 259 -24.63 -19.29 5.33
N TYR A 260 -24.91 -18.00 5.48
CA TYR A 260 -25.28 -17.41 6.76
C TYR A 260 -26.76 -17.02 6.77
N ILE A 261 -27.46 -17.46 7.81
CA ILE A 261 -28.85 -17.10 8.05
C ILE A 261 -28.99 -16.49 9.43
N SER A 262 -29.76 -15.41 9.49
CA SER A 262 -30.18 -14.85 10.76
C SER A 262 -31.69 -14.66 10.84
N GLY A 263 -32.27 -15.11 11.95
CA GLY A 263 -33.67 -14.83 12.28
C GLY A 263 -33.94 -13.40 12.76
N PRO A 264 -35.23 -13.01 12.84
CA PRO A 264 -35.66 -11.65 13.18
C PRO A 264 -35.63 -11.31 14.69
N ASN A 265 -35.66 -12.30 15.59
CA ASN A 265 -35.73 -12.06 17.05
C ASN A 265 -34.40 -12.39 17.74
N ARG A 266 -33.42 -11.49 17.64
CA ARG A 266 -32.07 -11.69 18.20
C ARG A 266 -31.92 -11.00 19.56
N ALA A 267 -31.80 -11.77 20.64
CA ALA A 267 -31.35 -11.28 21.93
C ALA A 267 -30.15 -12.12 22.41
N GLY A 268 -29.03 -11.48 22.75
CA GLY A 268 -27.89 -12.13 23.41
C GLY A 268 -27.05 -13.09 22.56
N THR A 269 -26.93 -12.89 21.25
CA THR A 269 -26.14 -13.74 20.35
C THR A 269 -24.66 -13.33 20.27
N SER A 270 -23.79 -14.26 19.86
CA SER A 270 -22.34 -14.11 19.64
C SER A 270 -21.94 -13.00 18.67
N ASP A 271 -22.89 -12.44 17.92
CA ASP A 271 -22.69 -11.40 16.93
C ASP A 271 -22.29 -10.03 17.51
N GLN A 272 -22.30 -9.85 18.84
CA GLN A 272 -21.96 -8.57 19.50
C GLN A 272 -20.55 -8.06 19.16
N VAL A 273 -19.58 -8.96 18.94
CA VAL A 273 -18.21 -8.60 18.58
C VAL A 273 -18.16 -7.83 17.24
N PHE A 274 -19.05 -8.15 16.30
CA PHE A 274 -19.10 -7.52 14.98
C PHE A 274 -19.77 -6.12 14.96
N PHE A 275 -20.31 -5.67 16.09
CA PHE A 275 -20.82 -4.29 16.25
C PHE A 275 -19.70 -3.31 16.63
N SER A 276 -18.53 -3.82 17.02
CA SER A 276 -17.32 -3.02 17.19
C SER A 276 -16.56 -2.93 15.86
N GLU A 277 -15.85 -1.83 15.65
CA GLU A 277 -14.98 -1.67 14.48
C GLU A 277 -13.81 -2.67 14.55
N HIS A 278 -13.66 -3.49 13.51
CA HIS A 278 -12.65 -4.54 13.44
C HIS A 278 -12.18 -4.79 12.00
N ILE A 279 -11.06 -5.49 11.89
CA ILE A 279 -10.54 -6.10 10.67
C ILE A 279 -10.65 -7.62 10.86
N ASP A 280 -11.17 -8.34 9.87
CA ASP A 280 -11.45 -9.78 10.03
C ASP A 280 -10.17 -10.64 10.10
N GLY A 281 -9.14 -10.26 9.36
CA GLY A 281 -7.94 -11.06 9.14
C GLY A 281 -6.65 -10.46 9.71
N PRO A 282 -5.65 -11.31 10.03
CA PRO A 282 -4.43 -10.89 10.72
C PRO A 282 -3.28 -10.51 9.77
N TYR A 283 -3.47 -10.60 8.45
CA TYR A 283 -2.37 -10.52 7.48
C TYR A 283 -2.29 -9.15 6.76
N ILE A 284 -2.37 -8.04 7.51
CA ILE A 284 -2.40 -6.67 6.95
C ILE A 284 -1.15 -6.31 6.15
N ASN A 285 0.02 -6.85 6.53
CA ASN A 285 1.30 -6.58 5.88
C ASN A 285 1.69 -7.68 4.88
N PHE A 286 0.74 -8.49 4.40
CA PHE A 286 1.08 -9.50 3.38
C PHE A 286 1.32 -8.87 2.00
N PRO A 287 2.49 -9.04 1.36
CA PRO A 287 2.82 -8.31 0.14
C PRO A 287 2.08 -8.86 -1.08
N PHE A 288 1.76 -7.98 -2.04
CA PHE A 288 1.22 -8.24 -3.38
C PHE A 288 -0.16 -8.91 -3.48
N ALA A 289 -0.67 -9.51 -2.41
CA ALA A 289 -1.92 -10.27 -2.41
C ALA A 289 -2.90 -9.76 -1.35
N SER A 290 -4.19 -9.94 -1.66
CA SER A 290 -5.30 -9.61 -0.77
C SER A 290 -6.29 -10.76 -0.71
N ILE A 291 -6.98 -10.88 0.43
CA ILE A 291 -8.16 -11.74 0.56
C ILE A 291 -9.36 -10.82 0.62
N TYR A 292 -10.37 -11.08 -0.19
CA TYR A 292 -11.62 -10.35 -0.19
C TYR A 292 -12.71 -11.22 0.38
N ARG A 293 -13.48 -10.67 1.33
CA ARG A 293 -14.77 -11.21 1.74
C ARG A 293 -15.86 -10.50 0.93
N CYS A 294 -16.77 -11.28 0.37
CA CYS A 294 -17.93 -10.82 -0.38
C CYS A 294 -19.20 -11.26 0.34
N ILE A 295 -20.03 -10.28 0.72
CA ILE A 295 -21.37 -10.53 1.25
C ILE A 295 -22.36 -10.39 0.09
N VAL A 296 -23.07 -11.46 -0.23
CA VAL A 296 -24.13 -11.46 -1.26
C VAL A 296 -25.49 -11.60 -0.58
N GLY A 297 -26.38 -10.64 -0.79
CA GLY A 297 -27.74 -10.70 -0.24
C GLY A 297 -28.62 -11.68 -1.00
N LEU A 298 -29.25 -12.63 -0.31
CA LEU A 298 -30.26 -13.53 -0.89
C LEU A 298 -31.69 -13.14 -0.52
N ASP A 299 -31.85 -12.27 0.47
CA ASP A 299 -33.13 -11.75 0.94
C ASP A 299 -33.12 -10.22 1.04
N MET A 300 -34.33 -9.63 1.09
CA MET A 300 -34.46 -8.22 1.44
C MET A 300 -33.94 -7.99 2.86
N ASN A 301 -33.21 -6.91 3.04
CA ASN A 301 -32.58 -6.57 4.31
C ASN A 301 -32.80 -5.09 4.59
N THR A 302 -33.61 -4.77 5.59
CA THR A 302 -33.88 -3.39 6.00
C THR A 302 -33.20 -3.03 7.33
N GLU A 303 -32.78 -4.04 8.08
CA GLU A 303 -32.26 -3.88 9.43
C GLU A 303 -30.74 -3.79 9.48
N ILE A 304 -30.01 -4.69 8.84
CA ILE A 304 -28.57 -4.86 9.08
C ILE A 304 -27.74 -4.16 8.02
N SER A 305 -26.96 -3.16 8.44
CA SER A 305 -26.06 -2.41 7.55
C SER A 305 -24.60 -2.60 7.94
N THR A 306 -23.72 -2.71 6.95
CA THR A 306 -22.27 -2.65 7.14
C THR A 306 -21.79 -1.21 6.97
N ILE A 307 -21.03 -0.72 7.93
CA ILE A 307 -20.37 0.58 7.87
C ILE A 307 -18.90 0.33 7.52
N PHE A 308 -18.41 1.08 6.53
CA PHE A 308 -17.02 1.13 6.11
C PHE A 308 -16.45 2.49 6.53
N PRO A 309 -15.79 2.60 7.70
CA PRO A 309 -15.25 3.86 8.20
C PRO A 309 -14.29 4.53 7.22
N ASN A 310 -13.47 3.73 6.53
CA ASN A 310 -12.52 4.21 5.54
C ASN A 310 -13.19 4.90 4.33
N LEU A 311 -14.35 4.39 3.92
CA LEU A 311 -15.18 4.95 2.85
C LEU A 311 -16.15 6.03 3.35
N MET A 312 -16.34 6.16 4.66
CA MET A 312 -17.40 6.96 5.27
C MET A 312 -18.79 6.60 4.71
N ALA A 313 -19.03 5.31 4.44
CA ALA A 313 -20.29 4.84 3.86
C ALA A 313 -20.95 3.74 4.69
N LYS A 314 -22.28 3.75 4.65
CA LYS A 314 -23.16 2.71 5.20
C LYS A 314 -23.85 2.00 4.03
N LYS A 315 -23.78 0.68 4.01
CA LYS A 315 -24.36 -0.16 2.95
C LYS A 315 -25.20 -1.27 3.53
N THR A 316 -26.37 -1.48 2.95
CA THR A 316 -27.33 -2.50 3.36
C THR A 316 -27.51 -3.44 2.18
N ALA A 317 -26.92 -4.64 2.28
CA ALA A 317 -26.96 -5.65 1.22
C ALA A 317 -28.39 -6.10 0.93
N GLN A 318 -28.93 -5.74 -0.23
CA GLN A 318 -30.21 -6.23 -0.74
C GLN A 318 -30.03 -7.50 -1.57
N VAL A 319 -31.15 -8.08 -2.03
CA VAL A 319 -31.15 -9.22 -2.94
C VAL A 319 -30.28 -8.95 -4.17
N GLY A 320 -29.30 -9.81 -4.39
CA GLY A 320 -28.33 -9.74 -5.49
C GLY A 320 -27.19 -8.75 -5.29
N ASP A 321 -27.22 -7.88 -4.28
CA ASP A 321 -26.09 -6.96 -4.03
C ASP A 321 -24.84 -7.74 -3.60
N VAL A 322 -23.70 -7.36 -4.16
CA VAL A 322 -22.37 -7.90 -3.80
C VAL A 322 -21.58 -6.82 -3.09
N LEU A 323 -21.20 -7.06 -1.84
CA LEU A 323 -20.35 -6.18 -1.06
C LEU A 323 -19.03 -6.89 -0.79
N ALA A 324 -18.00 -6.53 -1.55
CA ALA A 324 -16.67 -7.12 -1.41
C ALA A 324 -15.72 -6.16 -0.69
N PHE A 325 -14.91 -6.65 0.25
CA PHE A 325 -13.92 -5.83 0.96
C PHE A 325 -12.71 -6.66 1.38
N ASP A 326 -11.55 -6.01 1.53
CA ASP A 326 -10.29 -6.69 1.90
C ASP A 326 -10.35 -7.19 3.35
N PHE A 327 -10.47 -8.50 3.51
CA PHE A 327 -10.57 -9.23 4.78
C PHE A 327 -9.44 -8.89 5.76
N ASN A 328 -8.24 -8.63 5.25
CA ASN A 328 -7.06 -8.37 6.09
C ASN A 328 -6.81 -6.88 6.36
N ARG A 329 -7.56 -5.97 5.72
CA ARG A 329 -7.15 -4.54 5.63
C ARG A 329 -8.27 -3.52 5.60
N GLU A 330 -9.53 -3.94 5.52
CA GLU A 330 -10.67 -3.03 5.52
C GLU A 330 -11.40 -3.09 6.88
N PRO A 331 -11.19 -2.09 7.75
CA PRO A 331 -11.99 -1.93 8.95
C PRO A 331 -13.46 -1.79 8.60
N HIS A 332 -14.32 -2.48 9.34
CA HIS A 332 -15.76 -2.38 9.20
C HIS A 332 -16.46 -2.71 10.51
N LEU A 333 -17.75 -2.36 10.58
CA LEU A 333 -18.64 -2.81 11.65
C LEU A 333 -20.07 -2.96 11.14
N ILE A 334 -20.88 -3.69 11.89
CA ILE A 334 -22.28 -3.90 11.60
C ILE A 334 -23.13 -3.03 12.52
N THR A 335 -24.18 -2.43 11.97
CA THR A 335 -25.21 -1.71 12.74
C THR A 335 -26.59 -2.22 12.40
N ALA A 336 -27.47 -2.26 13.41
CA ALA A 336 -28.87 -2.63 13.25
C ALA A 336 -29.74 -1.37 13.26
N ASN A 337 -30.50 -1.15 12.19
CA ASN A 337 -31.56 -0.16 12.15
C ASN A 337 -32.82 -0.72 12.83
N ARG A 338 -32.97 -0.41 14.13
CA ARG A 338 -34.08 -0.90 14.94
C ARG A 338 -35.43 -0.28 14.57
N ASP A 339 -35.43 0.80 13.78
CA ASP A 339 -36.65 1.46 13.33
C ASP A 339 -37.33 0.67 12.20
N THR A 340 -36.58 -0.16 11.46
CA THR A 340 -37.08 -0.99 10.35
C THR A 340 -36.57 -2.43 10.45
N PRO A 341 -37.00 -3.19 11.47
CA PRO A 341 -36.54 -4.56 11.70
C PRO A 341 -36.96 -5.48 10.55
N ASN A 342 -36.13 -6.49 10.28
CA ASN A 342 -36.46 -7.49 9.27
C ASN A 342 -37.68 -8.29 9.74
N LYS A 343 -38.68 -8.43 8.86
CA LYS A 343 -39.89 -9.22 9.16
C LYS A 343 -39.67 -10.72 9.01
N ASP A 344 -38.65 -11.11 8.25
CA ASP A 344 -38.31 -12.49 7.93
C ASP A 344 -36.81 -12.74 8.11
N PHE A 345 -36.34 -13.94 7.78
CA PHE A 345 -34.94 -14.30 7.78
C PHE A 345 -34.11 -13.37 6.88
N ARG A 346 -32.87 -13.12 7.31
CA ARG A 346 -31.82 -12.54 6.47
C ARG A 346 -30.87 -13.65 6.06
N VAL A 347 -30.92 -14.02 4.79
CA VAL A 347 -30.02 -14.99 4.18
C VAL A 347 -28.95 -14.26 3.38
N VAL A 348 -27.69 -14.58 3.61
CA VAL A 348 -26.56 -14.07 2.83
C VAL A 348 -25.55 -15.16 2.52
N LEU A 349 -24.90 -15.06 1.37
CA LEU A 349 -23.68 -15.81 1.08
C LEU A 349 -22.49 -15.00 1.56
N LYS A 350 -21.54 -15.66 2.21
CA LYS A 350 -20.21 -15.10 2.44
C LYS A 350 -19.22 -15.87 1.58
N LEU A 351 -18.81 -15.24 0.49
CA LEU A 351 -17.84 -15.76 -0.46
C LEU A 351 -16.48 -15.12 -0.19
N HIS A 352 -15.39 -15.85 -0.41
CA HIS A 352 -14.04 -15.37 -0.17
C HIS A 352 -13.17 -15.60 -1.40
N TYR A 353 -12.32 -14.62 -1.72
CA TYR A 353 -11.47 -14.65 -2.89
C TYR A 353 -10.05 -14.22 -2.56
N CYS A 354 -9.06 -14.94 -3.06
CA CYS A 354 -7.66 -14.52 -3.04
C CYS A 354 -7.33 -13.83 -4.35
N VAL A 355 -6.90 -12.58 -4.26
CA VAL A 355 -6.58 -11.74 -5.42
C VAL A 355 -5.10 -11.42 -5.41
N TYR A 356 -4.42 -11.72 -6.52
CA TYR A 356 -2.97 -11.57 -6.63
C TYR A 356 -2.51 -11.44 -8.09
N PRO A 357 -1.35 -10.81 -8.38
CA PRO A 357 -0.80 -10.77 -9.73
C PRO A 357 -0.48 -12.18 -10.22
N LYS A 358 -0.93 -12.55 -11.43
CA LYS A 358 -0.72 -13.90 -12.00
C LYS A 358 0.74 -14.35 -12.00
N SER A 359 1.65 -13.40 -12.19
CA SER A 359 3.10 -13.66 -12.20
C SER A 359 3.72 -13.86 -10.81
N LEU A 360 2.99 -13.53 -9.75
CA LEU A 360 3.37 -13.65 -8.34
C LEU A 360 2.44 -14.63 -7.60
N SER A 361 1.97 -15.68 -8.30
CA SER A 361 0.99 -16.64 -7.77
C SER A 361 1.41 -17.32 -6.48
N PHE A 362 2.72 -17.48 -6.25
CA PHE A 362 3.26 -17.98 -4.99
C PHE A 362 2.74 -17.20 -3.77
N PHE A 363 2.75 -15.86 -3.83
CA PHE A 363 2.23 -15.02 -2.75
C PHE A 363 0.73 -15.23 -2.54
N GLY A 364 -0.03 -15.35 -3.64
CA GLY A 364 -1.46 -15.66 -3.59
C GLY A 364 -1.77 -16.99 -2.92
N HIS A 365 -1.14 -18.07 -3.37
CA HIS A 365 -1.34 -19.41 -2.81
C HIS A 365 -0.93 -19.49 -1.32
N LEU A 366 0.17 -18.82 -0.96
CA LEU A 366 0.60 -18.74 0.43
C LEU A 366 -0.42 -18.01 1.30
N LEU A 367 -0.89 -16.83 0.87
CA LEU A 367 -1.90 -16.07 1.60
C LEU A 367 -3.23 -16.84 1.70
N HIS A 368 -3.65 -17.50 0.63
CA HIS A 368 -4.82 -18.38 0.61
C HIS A 368 -4.69 -19.42 1.72
N CYS A 369 -3.61 -20.21 1.71
CA CYS A 369 -3.40 -21.28 2.69
C CYS A 369 -3.37 -20.74 4.12
N LEU A 370 -2.61 -19.66 4.36
CA LEU A 370 -2.50 -19.04 5.68
C LEU A 370 -3.86 -18.54 6.20
N THR A 371 -4.65 -17.89 5.33
CA THR A 371 -5.94 -17.33 5.71
C THR A 371 -6.99 -18.41 5.96
N THR A 372 -7.02 -19.46 5.14
CA THR A 372 -7.90 -20.62 5.38
C THR A 372 -7.58 -21.26 6.73
N ARG A 373 -6.30 -21.51 7.02
CA ARG A 373 -5.88 -22.08 8.32
C ARG A 373 -6.17 -21.15 9.49
N TYR A 374 -5.95 -19.85 9.33
CA TYR A 374 -6.33 -18.88 10.34
C TYR A 374 -7.84 -18.94 10.63
N ASN A 375 -8.69 -18.97 9.60
CA ASN A 375 -10.14 -19.02 9.75
C ASN A 375 -10.61 -20.29 10.48
N GLU A 376 -10.05 -21.45 10.13
CA GLU A 376 -10.32 -22.72 10.81
C GLU A 376 -9.93 -22.66 12.31
N LEU A 377 -8.70 -22.20 12.60
CA LEU A 377 -8.18 -22.10 13.97
C LEU A 377 -8.93 -21.05 14.79
N PHE A 378 -9.23 -19.89 14.20
CA PHE A 378 -9.93 -18.80 14.86
C PHE A 378 -11.37 -19.19 15.17
N ARG A 379 -12.05 -19.94 14.29
CA ARG A 379 -13.38 -20.49 14.58
C ARG A 379 -13.33 -21.52 15.71
N ALA A 380 -12.33 -22.41 15.73
CA ALA A 380 -12.14 -23.35 16.84
C ALA A 380 -11.89 -22.61 18.16
N LEU A 381 -11.08 -21.55 18.12
CA LEU A 381 -10.82 -20.67 19.27
C LEU A 381 -12.10 -19.95 19.73
N PHE A 382 -12.89 -19.41 18.80
CA PHE A 382 -14.14 -18.73 19.10
C PHE A 382 -15.16 -19.66 19.76
N LEU A 383 -15.30 -20.89 19.24
CA LEU A 383 -16.13 -21.94 19.83
C LEU A 383 -15.64 -22.35 21.23
N PHE A 384 -14.32 -22.40 21.45
CA PHE A 384 -13.72 -22.66 22.76
C PHE A 384 -14.01 -21.52 23.77
N THR A 385 -14.01 -20.27 23.32
CA THR A 385 -14.21 -19.08 24.18
C THR A 385 -15.66 -18.66 24.34
N LEU A 386 -16.62 -19.30 23.66
CA LEU A 386 -18.05 -18.95 23.67
C LEU A 386 -18.72 -19.19 25.03
N THR A 387 -18.26 -20.20 25.76
CA THR A 387 -18.67 -20.51 27.14
C THR A 387 -17.42 -20.88 27.94
N PRO A 388 -16.61 -19.90 28.36
CA PRO A 388 -15.32 -20.17 28.97
C PRO A 388 -15.53 -20.83 30.34
N SER A 389 -15.09 -22.08 30.46
CA SER A 389 -15.30 -22.93 31.64
C SER A 389 -14.24 -22.73 32.74
N ASP A 390 -13.09 -22.14 32.39
CA ASP A 390 -11.94 -21.97 33.29
C ASP A 390 -11.27 -20.58 33.15
N GLY A 391 -10.34 -20.26 34.06
CA GLY A 391 -9.66 -18.96 34.06
C GLY A 391 -8.78 -18.73 32.82
N PHE A 392 -8.26 -19.80 32.22
CA PHE A 392 -7.41 -19.72 31.03
C PHE A 392 -8.22 -19.37 29.78
N SER A 393 -9.36 -20.03 29.55
CA SER A 393 -10.29 -19.72 28.46
C SER A 393 -10.85 -18.30 28.56
N LYS A 394 -11.10 -17.79 29.77
CA LYS A 394 -11.43 -16.37 29.99
C LYS A 394 -10.28 -15.43 29.60
N PHE A 395 -9.06 -15.72 30.06
CA PHE A 395 -7.88 -14.91 29.73
C PHE A 395 -7.63 -14.86 28.21
N VAL A 396 -7.71 -16.00 27.54
CA VAL A 396 -7.52 -16.10 26.08
C VAL A 396 -8.61 -15.32 25.33
N GLY A 397 -9.88 -15.47 25.72
CA GLY A 397 -10.99 -14.72 25.10
C GLY A 397 -10.88 -13.21 25.29
N GLU A 398 -10.56 -12.75 26.51
CA GLU A 398 -10.50 -11.32 26.83
C GLU A 398 -9.26 -10.63 26.27
N TYR A 399 -8.07 -11.19 26.47
CA TYR A 399 -6.82 -10.50 26.13
C TYR A 399 -6.31 -10.86 24.73
N ALA A 400 -6.35 -12.13 24.34
CA ALA A 400 -5.81 -12.53 23.04
C ALA A 400 -6.78 -12.22 21.90
N VAL A 401 -8.08 -12.51 22.06
CA VAL A 401 -9.08 -12.25 21.01
C VAL A 401 -9.54 -10.80 21.04
N ASN A 402 -10.15 -10.34 22.13
CA ASN A 402 -10.71 -8.98 22.18
C ASN A 402 -9.62 -7.90 22.26
N GLY A 403 -8.68 -8.04 23.20
CA GLY A 403 -7.55 -7.10 23.35
C GLY A 403 -6.68 -7.00 22.10
N GLY A 404 -6.33 -8.15 21.50
CA GLY A 404 -5.57 -8.21 20.24
C GLY A 404 -6.30 -7.52 19.08
N THR A 405 -7.60 -7.79 18.90
CA THR A 405 -8.41 -7.20 17.83
C THR A 405 -8.50 -5.67 17.97
N VAL A 406 -8.74 -5.17 19.18
CA VAL A 406 -8.83 -3.73 19.46
C VAL A 406 -7.48 -3.03 19.24
N LEU A 407 -6.40 -3.61 19.75
CA LEU A 407 -5.06 -3.04 19.57
C LEU A 407 -4.67 -3.01 18.09
N TYR A 408 -4.90 -4.11 17.37
CA TYR A 408 -4.56 -4.24 15.96
C TYR A 408 -5.35 -3.25 15.10
N ASN A 409 -6.66 -3.14 15.32
CA ASN A 409 -7.49 -2.14 14.64
C ASN A 409 -7.07 -0.70 15.01
N GLY A 410 -6.75 -0.45 16.28
CA GLY A 410 -6.28 0.86 16.74
C GLY A 410 -4.97 1.29 16.07
N ILE A 411 -3.98 0.39 15.98
CA ILE A 411 -2.72 0.67 15.29
C ILE A 411 -2.98 1.01 13.82
N ASP A 412 -3.80 0.22 13.12
CA ASP A 412 -4.07 0.51 11.72
C ASP A 412 -4.88 1.81 11.54
N LYS A 413 -5.86 2.07 12.39
CA LYS A 413 -6.69 3.27 12.33
C LYS A 413 -5.91 4.56 12.52
N TYR A 414 -4.98 4.60 13.48
CA TYR A 414 -4.28 5.84 13.85
C TYR A 414 -2.92 6.01 13.20
N LEU A 415 -2.19 4.91 12.97
CA LEU A 415 -0.81 4.96 12.44
C LEU A 415 -0.72 4.36 11.05
N GLY A 416 -1.42 3.24 10.83
CA GLY A 416 -1.31 2.45 9.62
C GLY A 416 -0.08 1.55 9.69
N THR A 417 -0.31 0.25 9.78
CA THR A 417 0.78 -0.73 9.96
C THR A 417 1.81 -0.69 8.83
N VAL A 418 1.36 -0.41 7.59
CA VAL A 418 2.23 -0.26 6.43
C VAL A 418 3.08 1.02 6.50
N ASN A 419 2.58 2.11 7.12
CA ASN A 419 3.37 3.33 7.30
C ASN A 419 4.47 3.13 8.34
N ILE A 420 4.17 2.42 9.43
CA ILE A 420 5.17 2.03 10.43
C ILE A 420 6.26 1.20 9.77
N LEU A 421 5.87 0.22 8.95
CA LEU A 421 6.81 -0.59 8.19
C LEU A 421 7.68 0.28 7.27
N TYR A 422 7.11 1.28 6.60
CA TYR A 422 7.87 2.22 5.77
C TYR A 422 8.90 3.03 6.57
N GLU A 423 8.52 3.59 7.72
CA GLU A 423 9.45 4.35 8.58
C GLU A 423 10.60 3.46 9.09
N ILE A 424 10.30 2.22 9.50
CA ILE A 424 11.32 1.23 9.88
C ILE A 424 12.26 0.98 8.70
N ASN A 425 11.73 0.83 7.48
CA ASN A 425 12.55 0.64 6.29
C ASN A 425 13.44 1.84 5.98
N ALA A 426 12.89 3.06 6.04
CA ALA A 426 13.66 4.28 5.81
C ALA A 426 14.81 4.39 6.82
N PHE A 427 14.57 4.01 8.08
CA PHE A 427 15.61 3.94 9.11
C PHE A 427 16.67 2.88 8.83
N VAL A 428 16.28 1.65 8.48
CA VAL A 428 17.24 0.58 8.15
C VAL A 428 18.05 0.93 6.90
N VAL A 429 17.44 1.53 5.88
CA VAL A 429 18.13 2.05 4.69
C VAL A 429 19.13 3.14 5.06
N SER A 430 18.75 4.07 5.93
CA SER A 430 19.64 5.12 6.43
C SER A 430 20.83 4.54 7.20
N MET A 431 20.62 3.52 8.04
CA MET A 431 21.70 2.81 8.73
C MET A 431 22.63 2.08 7.76
N ALA A 432 22.08 1.38 6.76
CA ALA A 432 22.87 0.68 5.76
C ALA A 432 23.73 1.62 4.91
N LEU A 433 23.24 2.85 4.67
CA LEU A 433 23.95 3.89 3.95
C LEU A 433 24.82 4.79 4.85
N ASP A 434 24.81 4.57 6.17
CA ASP A 434 25.40 5.46 7.18
C ASP A 434 25.06 6.95 6.94
N SER A 435 23.78 7.25 6.67
CA SER A 435 23.37 8.56 6.19
C SER A 435 22.02 9.03 6.73
N TRP A 436 22.05 10.04 7.61
CA TRP A 436 20.85 10.74 8.08
C TRP A 436 20.14 11.49 6.96
N VAL A 437 20.88 11.92 5.93
CA VAL A 437 20.30 12.56 4.73
C VAL A 437 19.34 11.60 4.04
N ALA A 438 19.68 10.31 3.95
CA ALA A 438 18.79 9.30 3.38
C ALA A 438 17.50 9.15 4.20
N LEU A 439 17.59 9.13 5.53
CA LEU A 439 16.39 9.09 6.38
C LEU A 439 15.49 10.28 6.09
N PHE A 440 16.03 11.49 6.15
CA PHE A 440 15.23 12.70 5.98
C PHE A 440 14.64 12.82 4.58
N ALA A 441 15.39 12.45 3.55
CA ALA A 441 14.89 12.43 2.17
C ALA A 441 13.70 11.45 2.00
N LEU A 442 13.72 10.31 2.69
CA LEU A 442 12.67 9.30 2.59
C LEU A 442 11.43 9.61 3.44
N THR A 443 11.55 10.30 4.58
CA THR A 443 10.45 10.48 5.53
C THR A 443 9.78 11.86 5.46
N HIS A 444 10.54 12.93 5.27
CA HIS A 444 10.02 14.30 5.45
C HIS A 444 8.96 14.71 4.43
N PHE A 445 9.01 14.15 3.22
CA PHE A 445 8.22 14.67 2.08
C PHE A 445 7.02 13.80 1.70
N VAL A 446 6.83 12.66 2.36
CA VAL A 446 5.79 11.69 1.99
C VAL A 446 4.40 12.31 2.03
N HIS A 447 4.08 13.05 3.10
CA HIS A 447 2.76 13.66 3.27
C HIS A 447 2.42 14.66 2.16
N TYR A 448 3.36 15.48 1.68
CA TYR A 448 3.11 16.40 0.56
C TYR A 448 2.76 15.66 -0.73
N CYS A 449 3.51 14.61 -1.05
CA CYS A 449 3.24 13.82 -2.25
C CYS A 449 1.84 13.19 -2.18
N ARG A 450 1.40 12.79 -0.97
CA ARG A 450 0.04 12.29 -0.75
C ARG A 450 -1.02 13.38 -0.90
N TYR A 451 -0.80 14.58 -0.37
CA TYR A 451 -1.69 15.73 -0.60
C TYR A 451 -1.85 15.99 -2.09
N ILE A 452 -0.73 16.16 -2.80
CA ILE A 452 -0.69 16.51 -4.23
C ILE A 452 -1.36 15.43 -5.09
N SER A 453 -1.01 14.15 -4.86
CA SER A 453 -1.58 13.05 -5.64
C SER A 453 -3.05 12.80 -5.35
N THR A 454 -3.49 12.94 -4.10
CA THR A 454 -4.89 12.79 -3.72
C THR A 454 -5.75 13.92 -4.28
N TYR A 455 -5.26 15.16 -4.19
CA TYR A 455 -5.91 16.32 -4.79
C TYR A 455 -5.96 16.23 -6.31
N TYR A 456 -4.96 15.61 -6.94
CA TYR A 456 -5.00 15.38 -8.38
C TYR A 456 -6.09 14.37 -8.76
N VAL A 457 -6.22 13.24 -8.07
CA VAL A 457 -7.16 12.18 -8.49
C VAL A 457 -8.61 12.45 -8.07
N ARG A 458 -8.85 12.86 -6.82
CA ARG A 458 -10.15 13.15 -6.15
C ARG A 458 -11.24 12.07 -6.17
N LYS A 459 -11.21 11.13 -7.09
CA LYS A 459 -12.28 10.13 -7.32
C LYS A 459 -12.02 8.88 -6.50
N ASN A 460 -13.04 8.42 -5.76
CA ASN A 460 -13.01 7.17 -4.98
C ASN A 460 -11.79 7.10 -4.02
N ALA A 461 -11.48 8.23 -3.39
CA ALA A 461 -10.42 8.34 -2.40
C ALA A 461 -10.77 7.53 -1.15
N ASN A 462 -9.80 6.77 -0.64
CA ASN A 462 -9.91 6.25 0.72
C ASN A 462 -9.60 7.38 1.70
N TYR A 463 -10.63 8.13 2.07
CA TYR A 463 -10.51 9.37 2.84
C TYR A 463 -9.85 9.17 4.21
N ALA A 464 -10.26 8.14 4.96
CA ALA A 464 -9.69 7.92 6.28
C ALA A 464 -8.21 7.51 6.22
N ILE A 465 -7.83 6.63 5.28
CA ILE A 465 -6.43 6.26 5.06
C ILE A 465 -5.62 7.48 4.62
N PHE A 466 -6.13 8.30 3.71
CA PHE A 466 -5.47 9.53 3.31
C PHE A 466 -5.18 10.43 4.52
N LYS A 467 -6.21 10.77 5.30
CA LYS A 467 -6.10 11.62 6.49
C LYS A 467 -5.12 11.05 7.52
N ARG A 468 -5.21 9.75 7.81
CA ARG A 468 -4.28 9.04 8.71
C ARG A 468 -2.84 9.16 8.22
N ASP A 469 -2.59 8.84 6.95
CA ASP A 469 -1.24 8.74 6.41
C ASP A 469 -0.56 10.12 6.37
N VAL A 470 -1.27 11.17 5.92
CA VAL A 470 -0.68 12.53 5.92
C VAL A 470 -0.41 13.04 7.34
N LEU A 471 -1.29 12.75 8.30
CA LEU A 471 -1.08 13.14 9.69
C LEU A 471 0.11 12.39 10.30
N PHE A 472 0.21 11.08 10.08
CA PHE A 472 1.31 10.25 10.54
C PHE A 472 2.65 10.76 10.00
N PHE A 473 2.80 10.87 8.68
CA PHE A 473 4.07 11.29 8.06
C PHE A 473 4.43 12.74 8.37
N LYS A 474 3.44 13.64 8.46
CA LYS A 474 3.69 15.02 8.93
C LYS A 474 4.20 15.00 10.37
N SER A 475 3.57 14.21 11.26
CA SER A 475 4.00 14.10 12.66
C SER A 475 5.42 13.55 12.77
N CYS A 476 5.79 12.53 11.98
CA CYS A 476 7.16 12.02 11.93
C CYS A 476 8.16 13.11 11.51
N ALA A 477 7.88 13.85 10.43
CA ALA A 477 8.74 14.96 9.99
C ALA A 477 8.90 16.04 11.07
N LEU A 478 7.81 16.40 11.77
CA LEU A 478 7.85 17.38 12.86
C LEU A 478 8.61 16.86 14.09
N MET A 479 8.48 15.59 14.44
CA MET A 479 9.26 14.97 15.50
C MET A 479 10.76 14.95 15.15
N GLN A 480 11.10 14.70 13.89
CA GLN A 480 12.49 14.75 13.40
C GLN A 480 13.06 16.18 13.49
N PHE A 481 12.31 17.21 13.08
CA PHE A 481 12.70 18.60 13.31
C PHE A 481 12.85 18.94 14.79
N ALA A 482 11.88 18.54 15.61
CA ALA A 482 11.92 18.78 17.05
C ALA A 482 13.14 18.11 17.68
N PHE A 483 13.49 16.89 17.26
CA PHE A 483 14.69 16.20 17.71
C PHE A 483 15.97 16.96 17.33
N LEU A 484 16.09 17.44 16.08
CA LEU A 484 17.25 18.22 15.63
C LEU A 484 17.44 19.50 16.46
N ILE A 485 16.36 20.18 16.80
CA ILE A 485 16.41 21.45 17.54
C ILE A 485 16.60 21.21 19.05
N VAL A 486 15.84 20.29 19.64
CA VAL A 486 15.77 20.11 21.10
C VAL A 486 16.96 19.32 21.63
N LYS A 487 17.46 18.30 20.92
CA LYS A 487 18.54 17.44 21.43
C LYS A 487 19.80 18.25 21.77
N PRO A 488 20.33 19.15 20.92
CA PRO A 488 21.54 19.89 21.24
C PRO A 488 21.35 20.87 22.40
N LEU A 489 20.20 21.53 22.48
CA LEU A 489 19.84 22.39 23.61
C LEU A 489 19.77 21.60 24.93
N PHE A 490 19.15 20.42 24.90
CA PHE A 490 19.06 19.54 26.06
C PHE A 490 20.43 19.04 26.52
N LEU A 491 21.32 18.70 25.58
CA LEU A 491 22.69 18.28 25.90
C LEU A 491 23.51 19.41 26.52
N LYS A 492 23.45 20.63 25.97
CA LYS A 492 24.09 21.82 26.56
C LYS A 492 23.55 22.12 27.96
N TRP A 493 22.23 22.04 28.13
CA TRP A 493 21.59 22.23 29.43
C TRP A 493 22.09 21.21 30.46
N LYS A 494 22.13 19.92 30.07
CA LYS A 494 22.64 18.85 30.93
C LYS A 494 24.13 19.02 31.29
N ALA A 495 24.92 19.60 30.39
CA ALA A 495 26.33 19.91 30.63
C ALA A 495 26.54 21.20 31.45
N GLY A 496 25.49 21.97 31.73
CA GLY A 496 25.61 23.28 32.38
C GLY A 496 26.17 24.39 31.47
N GLU A 497 26.18 24.16 30.16
CA GLU A 497 26.78 25.02 29.14
C GLU A 497 25.74 25.87 28.39
N LEU A 498 24.45 25.74 28.70
CA LEU A 498 23.39 26.47 28.01
C LEU A 498 23.40 27.95 28.41
N GLY A 499 23.84 28.81 27.49
CA GLY A 499 23.78 30.26 27.60
C GLY A 499 22.54 30.86 26.94
N ALA A 500 22.24 32.13 27.27
CA ALA A 500 21.12 32.87 26.69
C ALA A 500 21.23 33.07 25.15
N GLY A 501 22.46 33.05 24.61
CA GLY A 501 22.74 33.17 23.18
C GLY A 501 22.60 31.87 22.39
N ASP A 502 22.46 30.72 23.06
CA ASP A 502 22.27 29.42 22.39
C ASP A 502 20.83 29.22 21.90
N VAL A 503 19.88 29.99 22.44
CA VAL A 503 18.47 29.89 22.10
C VAL A 503 18.13 30.92 21.02
N ASN A 504 17.77 30.45 19.83
CA ASN A 504 17.25 31.31 18.78
C ASN A 504 15.78 31.68 19.03
N TRP A 505 15.56 32.73 19.84
CA TRP A 505 14.23 33.21 20.22
C TRP A 505 13.38 33.68 19.03
N VAL A 506 14.00 34.23 17.99
CA VAL A 506 13.28 34.64 16.77
C VAL A 506 12.72 33.41 16.06
N GLY A 507 13.56 32.38 15.85
CA GLY A 507 13.14 31.10 15.27
C GLY A 507 12.00 30.45 16.06
N PHE A 508 12.12 30.40 17.40
CA PHE A 508 11.04 29.89 18.26
C PHE A 508 9.75 30.70 18.14
N GLY A 509 9.84 32.04 18.13
CA GLY A 509 8.68 32.91 17.95
C GLY A 509 7.96 32.65 16.62
N MET A 510 8.72 32.49 15.53
CA MET A 510 8.18 32.15 14.21
C MET A 510 7.45 30.80 14.21
N ILE A 511 8.05 29.78 14.85
CA ILE A 511 7.45 28.45 15.01
C ILE A 511 6.12 28.54 15.75
N VAL A 512 6.09 29.21 16.91
CA VAL A 512 4.88 29.34 17.75
C VAL A 512 3.77 30.08 17.01
N VAL A 513 4.08 31.23 16.40
CA VAL A 513 3.10 32.03 15.64
C VAL A 513 2.56 31.25 14.44
N GLY A 514 3.44 30.59 13.68
CA GLY A 514 3.02 29.78 12.54
C GLY A 514 2.08 28.64 12.95
N TYR A 515 2.42 27.84 13.97
CA TYR A 515 1.53 26.78 14.42
C TYR A 515 0.23 27.29 15.05
N TYR A 516 0.27 28.41 15.77
CA TYR A 516 -0.95 29.05 16.29
C TYR A 516 -1.93 29.40 15.16
N ILE A 517 -1.46 30.05 14.10
CA ILE A 517 -2.30 30.39 12.93
C ILE A 517 -2.81 29.11 12.25
N SER A 518 -1.99 28.08 12.11
CA SER A 518 -2.41 26.80 11.53
C SER A 518 -3.49 26.10 12.35
N ILE A 519 -3.41 26.14 13.68
CA ILE A 519 -4.41 25.58 14.59
C ILE A 519 -5.70 26.39 14.50
N ALA A 520 -5.61 27.72 14.49
CA ALA A 520 -6.77 28.60 14.31
C ALA A 520 -7.48 28.34 12.96
N ALA A 521 -6.71 28.14 11.87
CA ALA A 521 -7.25 27.77 10.57
C ALA A 521 -7.99 26.42 10.61
N THR A 522 -7.40 25.41 11.25
CA THR A 522 -8.01 24.09 11.41
C THR A 522 -9.30 24.16 12.23
N ALA A 523 -9.32 24.97 13.31
CA ALA A 523 -10.52 25.18 14.12
C ALA A 523 -11.64 25.88 13.33
N ALA A 524 -11.27 26.80 12.44
CA ALA A 524 -12.20 27.55 11.62
C ALA A 524 -12.82 26.71 10.48
N LEU A 525 -12.02 25.86 9.82
CA LEU A 525 -12.49 24.93 8.76
C LEU A 525 -13.11 23.63 9.30
N GLY A 526 -12.73 23.22 10.50
CA GLY A 526 -12.91 21.86 10.98
C GLY A 526 -11.86 20.89 10.44
N ILE A 527 -11.69 19.76 11.15
CA ILE A 527 -10.69 18.74 10.80
C ILE A 527 -10.95 18.21 9.39
N ASP A 528 -12.18 17.86 9.05
CA ASP A 528 -12.43 17.25 7.75
C ASP A 528 -12.30 18.24 6.58
N GLY A 529 -12.63 19.52 6.78
CA GLY A 529 -12.35 20.57 5.80
C GLY A 529 -10.86 20.77 5.54
N THR A 530 -10.01 20.55 6.56
CA THR A 530 -8.55 20.67 6.47
C THR A 530 -7.91 19.56 5.61
N TYR A 531 -8.56 18.40 5.48
CA TYR A 531 -8.02 17.23 4.76
C TYR A 531 -8.81 16.94 3.48
N PHE A 532 -9.21 17.97 2.74
CA PHE A 532 -9.98 17.86 1.49
C PHE A 532 -11.35 17.18 1.60
N GLY A 533 -11.98 17.22 2.77
CA GLY A 533 -13.29 16.61 2.96
C GLY A 533 -14.33 17.16 1.99
N ILE A 534 -14.22 18.43 1.58
CA ILE A 534 -15.12 19.05 0.60
C ILE A 534 -14.82 18.55 -0.82
N GLU A 535 -13.56 18.62 -1.24
CA GLU A 535 -13.10 18.26 -2.58
C GLU A 535 -13.26 16.76 -2.88
N LEU A 536 -13.22 15.94 -1.84
CA LEU A 536 -13.43 14.49 -1.91
C LEU A 536 -14.90 14.09 -1.71
N GLY A 537 -15.81 15.06 -1.49
CA GLY A 537 -17.24 14.83 -1.35
C GLY A 537 -17.67 14.17 -0.04
N VAL A 538 -16.83 14.22 1.00
CA VAL A 538 -17.09 13.67 2.34
C VAL A 538 -17.89 14.65 3.20
N VAL A 539 -17.61 15.95 3.05
CA VAL A 539 -18.30 17.04 3.74
C VAL A 539 -19.17 17.76 2.72
N LYS A 540 -20.43 18.04 3.07
CA LYS A 540 -21.29 18.88 2.21
C LYS A 540 -20.63 20.25 2.05
N ALA A 541 -20.45 20.67 0.81
CA ALA A 541 -19.92 21.98 0.50
C ALA A 541 -20.92 23.06 0.94
N ASP A 542 -20.70 23.67 2.10
CA ASP A 542 -21.25 24.99 2.38
C ASP A 542 -20.19 25.99 1.93
N TYR A 543 -20.29 26.44 0.68
CA TYR A 543 -19.34 27.34 0.00
C TYR A 543 -19.22 28.74 0.65
N GLN A 544 -19.85 28.97 1.80
CA GLN A 544 -19.57 30.13 2.64
C GLN A 544 -18.13 29.99 3.17
N PHE A 545 -17.16 30.47 2.38
CA PHE A 545 -15.76 30.63 2.77
C PHE A 545 -15.72 31.13 4.21
N VAL A 546 -15.03 30.38 5.08
CA VAL A 546 -14.97 30.67 6.50
C VAL A 546 -14.53 32.12 6.69
N LYS A 547 -15.41 32.96 7.23
CA LYS A 547 -15.17 34.41 7.40
C LYS A 547 -14.54 34.76 8.74
N SER A 548 -14.22 33.77 9.56
CA SER A 548 -13.52 33.95 10.82
C SER A 548 -12.01 33.93 10.61
N PHE A 549 -11.30 34.46 11.60
CA PHE A 549 -9.84 34.38 11.65
C PHE A 549 -9.39 32.90 11.58
N PRO A 550 -8.34 32.58 10.80
CA PRO A 550 -7.46 33.47 10.03
C PRO A 550 -7.84 33.69 8.55
N TYR A 551 -8.92 33.09 8.05
CA TYR A 551 -9.31 33.13 6.63
C TYR A 551 -9.81 34.50 6.15
N ASN A 552 -10.25 35.37 7.07
CA ASN A 552 -10.61 36.75 6.75
C ASN A 552 -9.40 37.70 6.57
N VAL A 553 -8.19 37.25 6.91
CA VAL A 553 -6.97 38.07 6.86
C VAL A 553 -5.95 37.47 5.89
N LEU A 554 -5.83 36.14 5.85
CA LEU A 554 -4.83 35.44 5.04
C LEU A 554 -5.53 34.58 3.98
N PRO A 555 -5.07 34.58 2.71
CA PRO A 555 -5.71 33.83 1.64
C PRO A 555 -5.55 32.31 1.77
N HIS A 556 -4.38 31.84 2.24
CA HIS A 556 -4.09 30.42 2.49
C HIS A 556 -3.42 30.25 3.85
N PRO A 557 -4.14 30.47 4.96
CA PRO A 557 -3.55 30.53 6.30
C PRO A 557 -2.87 29.22 6.70
N MET A 558 -3.38 28.06 6.29
CA MET A 558 -2.74 26.77 6.59
C MET A 558 -1.37 26.62 5.94
N ILE A 559 -1.22 27.01 4.66
CA ILE A 559 0.05 26.86 3.94
C ILE A 559 1.04 27.94 4.39
N LEU A 560 0.62 29.22 4.39
CA LEU A 560 1.49 30.35 4.71
C LEU A 560 2.04 30.26 6.14
N SER A 561 1.22 29.83 7.09
CA SER A 561 1.64 29.69 8.48
C SER A 561 2.64 28.55 8.70
N GLN A 562 2.50 27.45 7.97
CA GLN A 562 3.46 26.34 7.99
C GLN A 562 4.78 26.73 7.35
N VAL A 563 4.75 27.47 6.23
CA VAL A 563 5.97 28.05 5.62
C VAL A 563 6.66 28.99 6.62
N PHE A 564 5.92 29.85 7.31
CA PHE A 564 6.50 30.74 8.32
C PHE A 564 7.15 29.98 9.49
N ALA A 565 6.50 28.94 10.02
CA ALA A 565 7.07 28.09 11.05
C ALA A 565 8.34 27.37 10.57
N LEU A 566 8.33 26.83 9.35
CA LEU A 566 9.49 26.16 8.73
C LEU A 566 10.67 27.12 8.54
N MET A 567 10.42 28.36 8.09
CA MET A 567 11.46 29.38 8.02
C MET A 567 12.06 29.67 9.39
N GLY A 568 11.24 29.66 10.46
CA GLY A 568 11.72 29.69 11.84
C GLY A 568 12.65 28.52 12.17
N MET A 569 12.27 27.29 11.81
CA MET A 569 13.12 26.10 11.98
C MET A 569 14.44 26.20 11.21
N HIS A 570 14.43 26.78 10.01
CA HIS A 570 15.64 26.95 9.19
C HIS A 570 16.68 27.85 9.84
N THR A 571 16.27 28.76 10.73
CA THR A 571 17.21 29.65 11.41
C THR A 571 18.07 28.95 12.48
N PHE A 572 17.79 27.69 12.84
CA PHE A 572 18.62 26.89 13.73
C PHE A 572 19.78 26.26 12.94
N ALA A 573 21.01 26.33 13.47
CA ALA A 573 22.20 25.82 12.79
C ALA A 573 22.14 24.30 12.57
N GLU A 574 21.52 23.59 13.50
CA GLU A 574 21.23 22.15 13.47
C GLU A 574 20.30 21.74 12.32
N VAL A 575 19.56 22.71 11.75
CA VAL A 575 18.63 22.50 10.66
C VAL A 575 19.13 23.20 9.40
N GLY A 576 19.15 24.53 9.35
CA GLY A 576 19.54 25.27 8.15
C GLY A 576 21.05 25.22 7.84
N GLY A 577 21.89 25.06 8.86
CA GLY A 577 23.33 24.89 8.67
C GLY A 577 23.70 23.47 8.27
N ALA A 578 23.21 22.47 9.02
CA ALA A 578 23.52 21.06 8.77
C ALA A 578 22.77 20.47 7.56
N TYR A 579 21.54 20.93 7.29
CA TYR A 579 20.68 20.44 6.22
C TYR A 579 20.04 21.61 5.44
N PRO A 580 20.84 22.42 4.72
CA PRO A 580 20.37 23.66 4.08
C PRO A 580 19.25 23.44 3.06
N TRP A 581 19.16 22.24 2.49
CA TRP A 581 18.15 21.88 1.51
C TRP A 581 16.78 21.51 2.14
N LEU A 582 16.74 21.10 3.40
CA LEU A 582 15.58 20.45 4.02
C LEU A 582 14.35 21.37 4.02
N VAL A 583 14.45 22.53 4.66
CA VAL A 583 13.35 23.51 4.71
C VAL A 583 12.98 24.09 3.33
N PRO A 584 13.93 24.50 2.48
CA PRO A 584 13.59 24.96 1.13
C PRO A 584 12.76 23.96 0.32
N VAL A 585 13.05 22.66 0.42
CA VAL A 585 12.25 21.62 -0.26
C VAL A 585 10.85 21.51 0.34
N HIS A 586 10.69 21.59 1.67
CA HIS A 586 9.35 21.68 2.30
C HIS A 586 8.55 22.88 1.77
N CYS A 587 9.18 24.06 1.68
CA CYS A 587 8.55 25.26 1.14
C CYS A 587 8.16 25.07 -0.33
N LEU A 588 9.02 24.46 -1.16
CA LEU A 588 8.72 24.16 -2.56
C LEU A 588 7.50 23.24 -2.70
N PHE A 589 7.37 22.21 -1.87
CA PHE A 589 6.19 21.35 -1.89
C PHE A 589 4.93 22.10 -1.49
N TYR A 590 4.99 22.96 -0.46
CA TYR A 590 3.87 23.83 -0.09
C TYR A 590 3.47 24.77 -1.22
N PHE A 591 4.43 25.41 -1.90
CA PHE A 591 4.14 26.26 -3.06
C PHE A 591 3.55 25.48 -4.23
N THR A 592 4.08 24.28 -4.50
CA THR A 592 3.56 23.39 -5.55
C THR A 592 2.11 23.04 -5.29
N HIS A 593 1.81 22.63 -4.05
CA HIS A 593 0.46 22.26 -3.65
C HIS A 593 -0.50 23.46 -3.62
N MET A 594 -0.07 24.62 -3.11
CA MET A 594 -0.86 25.85 -3.16
C MET A 594 -1.18 26.27 -4.61
N THR A 595 -0.20 26.15 -5.51
CA THR A 595 -0.38 26.41 -6.93
C THR A 595 -1.41 25.45 -7.53
N GLN A 596 -1.33 24.16 -7.17
CA GLN A 596 -2.31 23.16 -7.56
C GLN A 596 -3.72 23.53 -7.09
N GLU A 597 -3.87 24.05 -5.86
CA GLU A 597 -5.15 24.49 -5.32
C GLU A 597 -5.72 25.72 -6.05
N ILE A 598 -4.89 26.76 -6.21
CA ILE A 598 -5.30 28.01 -6.86
C ILE A 598 -5.77 27.78 -8.30
N TYR A 599 -5.04 26.94 -9.04
CA TYR A 599 -5.36 26.61 -10.43
C TYR A 599 -6.23 25.37 -10.59
N ASP A 600 -6.75 24.80 -9.49
CA ASP A 600 -7.60 23.61 -9.48
C ASP A 600 -7.08 22.49 -10.41
N TYR A 601 -5.79 22.18 -10.33
CA TYR A 601 -5.16 21.21 -11.23
C TYR A 601 -5.40 19.76 -10.75
N HIS A 602 -6.32 19.07 -11.43
CA HIS A 602 -6.73 17.70 -11.11
C HIS A 602 -7.11 16.89 -12.37
N ASP A 603 -7.24 15.57 -12.21
CA ASP A 603 -7.74 14.63 -13.22
C ASP A 603 -9.23 14.88 -13.51
N GLY A 604 -9.49 15.61 -14.59
CA GLY A 604 -10.82 16.06 -14.99
C GLY A 604 -10.80 17.47 -15.56
N THR A 605 -11.97 18.03 -15.81
CA THR A 605 -12.09 19.43 -16.22
C THR A 605 -12.09 20.31 -14.98
N PRO A 606 -11.14 21.27 -14.85
CA PRO A 606 -11.14 22.24 -13.76
C PRO A 606 -12.44 23.06 -13.75
N TRP A 607 -12.89 23.47 -12.56
CA TRP A 607 -14.20 24.15 -12.44
C TRP A 607 -14.29 25.44 -13.26
N PHE A 608 -13.23 26.25 -13.33
CA PHE A 608 -13.19 27.50 -14.10
C PHE A 608 -13.23 27.29 -15.63
N LYS A 609 -13.05 26.05 -16.10
CA LYS A 609 -13.25 25.68 -17.50
C LYS A 609 -14.65 25.11 -17.77
N LYS A 610 -15.39 24.69 -16.73
CA LYS A 610 -16.77 24.21 -16.88
C LYS A 610 -17.75 25.36 -17.17
N GLU A 611 -17.53 26.53 -16.58
CA GLU A 611 -18.36 27.72 -16.84
C GLU A 611 -18.26 28.22 -18.30
N LYS A 612 -17.13 27.98 -18.97
CA LYS A 612 -16.92 28.32 -20.39
C LYS A 612 -17.45 27.28 -21.38
N ALA A 613 -17.95 26.14 -20.91
CA ALA A 613 -18.49 25.06 -21.75
C ALA A 613 -20.04 25.05 -21.77
N VAL A 614 -20.67 26.02 -21.10
CA VAL A 614 -22.14 26.19 -21.01
C VAL A 614 -22.59 27.50 -21.69
N GLU A 615 -21.66 28.24 -22.30
CA GLU A 615 -21.91 29.27 -23.32
C GLU A 615 -21.53 28.72 -24.70
#